data_AF-A0A0A0BFB2-F1
#
_entry.id   AF-A0A0A0BFB2-F1
#
_cell.length_a   1.000
_cell.length_b   1.000
_cell.length_c   1.000
_cell.angle_alpha   90.00
_cell.angle_beta   90.00
_cell.angle_gamma   90.00
#
_symmetry.space_group_name_H-M   'P 1'
#
loop_
_entity.id
_entity.type
_entity.pdbx_description
1 polymer ?
#
loop_
_entity_poly.entity_id
_entity_poly.type
_entity_poly.pdbx_seq_one_letter_code
_entity_poly.pdbx_strand_id
1 'polypeptide(L)'
;MLEQSIITLARHRLKWLKVLVADRQAPSVKVQNAFYELTGLTSLRFVQDNGLSEKMRYELVLIDNLAILTVKHSHPDVLQYFSKETQNLAIYLDMPARELVDLIFKDGARFNNQEAVSVAIHRGLVENINDESQAYEKLRSIEERLQLKQVPE
;
A
#
# COMPACT_ATOMS: atom_id res chain seq x y z
N MET A 1 3.35 -23.63 -8.08
CA MET A 1 4.52 -23.89 -7.21
C MET A 1 5.42 -22.66 -7.09
N LEU A 2 5.90 -22.07 -8.19
CA LEU A 2 6.77 -20.88 -8.14
C LEU A 2 6.09 -19.65 -7.51
N GLU A 3 4.85 -19.35 -7.90
CA GLU A 3 4.07 -18.25 -7.33
C GLU A 3 4.00 -18.34 -5.80
N GLN A 4 3.58 -19.50 -5.28
CA GLN A 4 3.42 -19.68 -3.85
C GLN A 4 4.75 -19.53 -3.09
N SER A 5 5.87 -19.91 -3.69
CA SER A 5 7.20 -19.67 -3.14
C SER A 5 7.56 -18.17 -3.12
N ILE A 6 7.21 -17.40 -4.15
CA ILE A 6 7.43 -15.95 -4.20
C ILE A 6 6.67 -15.25 -3.07
N ILE A 7 5.40 -15.58 -2.86
CA ILE A 7 4.58 -15.00 -1.78
C ILE A 7 5.14 -15.41 -0.43
N THR A 8 5.53 -16.68 -0.27
CA THR A 8 6.08 -17.18 0.98
C THR A 8 7.36 -16.41 1.32
N LEU A 9 8.26 -16.24 0.36
CA LEU A 9 9.49 -15.47 0.53
C LEU A 9 9.20 -14.00 0.84
N ALA A 10 8.28 -13.36 0.11
CA ALA A 10 7.88 -11.97 0.35
C ALA A 10 7.29 -11.78 1.76
N ARG A 11 6.45 -12.72 2.24
CA ARG A 11 5.92 -12.71 3.61
C ARG A 11 7.02 -12.88 4.66
N HIS A 12 7.98 -13.77 4.41
CA HIS A 12 9.15 -13.93 5.30
C HIS A 12 9.99 -12.65 5.37
N ARG A 13 10.25 -12.00 4.23
CA ARG A 13 10.97 -10.72 4.17
C ARG A 13 10.21 -9.60 4.87
N LEU A 14 8.89 -9.53 4.71
CA LEU A 14 8.05 -8.59 5.46
C LEU A 14 8.10 -8.86 6.97
N LYS A 15 8.05 -10.12 7.40
CA LYS A 15 8.20 -10.49 8.81
C LYS A 15 9.56 -10.06 9.35
N TRP A 16 10.63 -10.29 8.60
CA TRP A 16 11.97 -9.87 8.98
C TRP A 16 12.10 -8.34 9.08
N LEU A 17 11.56 -7.60 8.11
CA LEU A 17 11.48 -6.13 8.16
C LEU A 17 10.76 -5.66 9.44
N LYS A 18 9.60 -6.24 9.76
CA LYS A 18 8.85 -5.93 11.00
C LYS A 18 9.67 -6.16 12.27
N VAL A 19 10.42 -7.25 12.33
CA VAL A 19 11.30 -7.54 13.47
C VAL A 19 12.45 -6.53 13.53
N LEU A 20 13.05 -6.20 12.39
CA LEU A 20 14.15 -5.23 12.32
C LEU A 20 13.71 -3.84 12.75
N VAL A 21 12.56 -3.36 12.28
CA VAL A 21 12.05 -2.02 12.61
C VAL A 21 11.43 -1.91 14.00
N ALA A 22 11.15 -3.04 14.67
CA ALA A 22 10.69 -3.03 16.06
C ALA A 22 11.78 -2.49 17.00
N ASP A 23 13.05 -2.67 16.63
CA ASP A 23 14.15 -1.97 17.26
C ASP A 23 14.26 -0.54 16.68
N ARG A 24 13.87 0.46 17.47
CA ARG A 24 13.95 1.88 17.08
C ARG A 24 15.39 2.39 16.94
N GLN A 25 16.39 1.63 17.40
CA GLN A 25 17.81 1.95 17.22
C GLN A 25 18.40 1.27 15.97
N ALA A 26 17.60 0.53 15.20
CA ALA A 26 18.07 -0.13 13.99
C ALA A 26 18.67 0.91 13.02
N PRO A 27 19.91 0.70 12.51
CA PRO A 27 20.51 1.63 11.57
C PRO A 27 19.68 1.83 10.31
N SER A 28 19.47 3.08 9.88
CA SER A 28 18.69 3.44 8.70
C SER A 28 19.10 2.66 7.45
N VAL A 29 20.40 2.42 7.24
CA VAL A 29 20.93 1.61 6.13
C VAL A 29 20.45 0.16 6.18
N LYS A 30 20.36 -0.45 7.37
CA LYS A 30 19.87 -1.83 7.50
C LYS A 30 18.37 -1.89 7.20
N VAL A 31 17.60 -0.93 7.70
CA VAL A 31 16.15 -0.82 7.41
C VAL A 31 15.92 -0.63 5.92
N GLN A 32 16.69 0.25 5.28
CA GLN A 32 16.63 0.51 3.84
C GLN A 32 16.95 -0.74 3.02
N ASN A 33 18.03 -1.46 3.35
CA ASN A 33 18.39 -2.69 2.64
C ASN A 33 17.31 -3.77 2.80
N ALA A 34 16.78 -3.95 4.02
CA ALA A 34 15.72 -4.92 4.26
C ALA A 34 14.43 -4.58 3.50
N PHE A 35 14.12 -3.28 3.38
CA PHE A 35 13.01 -2.81 2.56
C PHE A 35 13.24 -3.10 1.08
N TYR A 36 14.43 -2.79 0.52
CA TYR A 36 14.72 -3.04 -0.89
C TYR A 36 14.79 -4.52 -1.28
N GLU A 37 15.24 -5.39 -0.38
CA GLU A 37 15.17 -6.84 -0.60
C GLU A 37 13.72 -7.33 -0.73
N LEU A 38 12.79 -6.71 0.00
CA LEU A 38 11.38 -7.00 -0.11
C LEU A 38 10.78 -6.40 -1.38
N THR A 39 11.05 -5.12 -1.67
CA THR A 39 10.48 -4.46 -2.84
C THR A 39 11.00 -5.01 -4.15
N GLY A 40 12.23 -5.54 -4.17
CA GLY A 40 12.74 -6.31 -5.32
C GLY A 40 11.88 -7.54 -5.66
N LEU A 41 11.27 -8.17 -4.65
CA LEU A 41 10.35 -9.30 -4.84
C LEU A 41 8.96 -8.83 -5.25
N THR A 42 8.44 -7.75 -4.64
CA THR A 42 7.12 -7.21 -5.00
C THR A 42 7.12 -6.56 -6.39
N SER A 43 8.28 -6.08 -6.86
CA SER A 43 8.48 -5.50 -8.20
C SER A 43 8.23 -6.49 -9.34
N LEU A 44 8.26 -7.80 -9.08
CA LEU A 44 7.90 -8.83 -10.06
C LEU A 44 6.50 -8.59 -10.66
N ARG A 45 5.60 -7.93 -9.91
CA ARG A 45 4.26 -7.56 -10.39
C ARG A 45 4.26 -6.62 -11.60
N PHE A 46 5.33 -5.85 -11.80
CA PHE A 46 5.47 -4.87 -12.89
C PHE A 46 6.11 -5.47 -14.14
N VAL A 47 6.68 -6.67 -14.05
CA VAL A 47 7.27 -7.36 -15.20
C VAL A 47 6.13 -7.90 -16.09
N GLN A 48 6.10 -7.50 -17.36
CA GLN A 48 5.18 -8.08 -18.35
C GLN A 48 5.40 -9.59 -18.48
N ASP A 49 4.31 -10.34 -18.61
CA ASP A 49 4.32 -11.81 -18.71
C ASP A 49 5.08 -12.53 -17.58
N ASN A 50 5.04 -11.97 -16.36
CA ASN A 50 5.61 -12.57 -15.15
C ASN A 50 5.00 -13.91 -14.72
N GLY A 51 3.98 -14.40 -15.45
CA GLY A 51 3.28 -15.65 -15.13
C GLY A 51 2.51 -15.62 -13.82
N LEU A 52 2.32 -14.43 -13.21
CA LEU A 52 1.61 -14.27 -11.95
C LEU A 52 0.10 -14.10 -12.20
N SER A 53 -0.69 -14.91 -11.52
CA SER A 53 -2.14 -14.74 -11.41
C SER A 53 -2.51 -13.40 -10.79
N GLU A 54 -3.72 -12.92 -11.07
CA GLU A 54 -4.21 -11.65 -10.55
C GLU A 54 -4.22 -11.62 -9.01
N LYS A 55 -4.65 -12.71 -8.38
CA LYS A 55 -4.62 -12.91 -6.93
C LYS A 55 -3.21 -12.73 -6.37
N MET A 56 -2.21 -13.28 -7.04
CA MET A 56 -0.81 -13.24 -6.63
C MET A 56 -0.24 -11.81 -6.72
N ARG A 57 -0.55 -11.10 -7.80
CA ARG A 57 -0.20 -9.67 -7.94
C ARG A 57 -0.82 -8.83 -6.83
N TYR A 58 -2.10 -9.08 -6.52
CA TYR A 58 -2.79 -8.41 -5.42
C TYR A 58 -2.11 -8.65 -4.07
N GLU A 59 -1.72 -9.89 -3.77
CA GLU A 59 -0.97 -10.20 -2.53
C GLU A 59 0.37 -9.46 -2.47
N LEU A 60 1.12 -9.37 -3.59
CA LEU A 60 2.37 -8.61 -3.64
C LEU A 60 2.15 -7.11 -3.39
N VAL A 61 1.05 -6.53 -3.86
CA VAL A 61 0.73 -5.12 -3.56
C VAL A 61 0.42 -4.92 -2.07
N LEU A 62 -0.36 -5.81 -1.47
CA LEU A 62 -0.63 -5.73 -0.04
C LEU A 62 0.64 -5.82 0.80
N ILE A 63 1.55 -6.73 0.45
CA ILE A 63 2.84 -6.89 1.14
C ILE A 63 3.68 -5.60 1.04
N ASP A 64 3.71 -5.00 -0.14
CA ASP A 64 4.45 -3.76 -0.41
C ASP A 64 3.90 -2.58 0.40
N ASN A 65 2.57 -2.38 0.37
CA ASN A 65 1.91 -1.33 1.14
C ASN A 65 2.15 -1.50 2.65
N LEU A 66 2.08 -2.74 3.15
CA LEU A 66 2.38 -3.05 4.56
C LEU A 66 3.82 -2.75 4.92
N ALA A 67 4.77 -2.98 4.01
CA ALA A 67 6.17 -2.66 4.24
C ALA A 67 6.39 -1.15 4.37
N ILE A 68 5.79 -0.37 3.47
CA ILE A 68 5.85 1.10 3.48
C ILE A 68 5.29 1.63 4.81
N LEU A 69 4.10 1.18 5.21
CA LEU A 69 3.48 1.58 6.48
C LEU A 69 4.33 1.17 7.69
N THR A 70 4.93 -0.02 7.66
CA THR A 70 5.80 -0.53 8.73
C THR A 70 7.02 0.37 8.93
N VAL A 71 7.71 0.74 7.85
CA VAL A 71 8.87 1.64 7.92
C VAL A 71 8.43 3.04 8.32
N LYS A 72 7.37 3.58 7.71
CA LYS A 72 6.84 4.91 8.02
C LYS A 72 6.55 5.09 9.50
N HIS A 73 5.93 4.09 10.13
CA HIS A 73 5.55 4.18 11.54
C HIS A 73 6.73 4.11 12.51
N SER A 74 7.72 3.25 12.22
CA SER A 74 8.83 3.01 13.15
C SER A 74 10.07 3.85 12.88
N HIS A 75 10.36 4.14 11.61
CA HIS A 75 11.58 4.80 11.11
C HIS A 75 11.24 5.76 9.95
N PRO A 76 10.44 6.82 10.20
CA PRO A 76 9.97 7.74 9.15
C PRO A 76 11.11 8.49 8.44
N ASP A 77 12.23 8.69 9.12
CA ASP A 77 13.45 9.29 8.57
C ASP A 77 14.03 8.48 7.40
N VAL A 78 13.75 7.17 7.33
CA VAL A 78 14.24 6.30 6.28
C VAL A 78 13.50 6.52 4.95
N LEU A 79 12.25 7.00 5.00
CA LEU A 79 11.41 7.20 3.80
C LEU A 79 12.05 8.14 2.77
N GLN A 80 12.81 9.14 3.22
CA GLN A 80 13.47 10.09 2.33
C GLN A 80 14.50 9.42 1.39
N TYR A 81 14.98 8.22 1.75
CA TYR A 81 15.93 7.43 0.98
C TYR A 81 15.27 6.39 0.07
N PHE A 82 13.94 6.34 0.04
CA PHE A 82 13.17 5.49 -0.87
C PHE A 82 12.92 6.19 -2.21
N SER A 83 12.46 5.43 -3.20
CA SER A 83 12.07 5.99 -4.50
C SER A 83 10.93 6.99 -4.36
N LYS A 84 10.79 7.91 -5.31
CA LYS A 84 9.71 8.92 -5.29
C LYS A 84 8.33 8.27 -5.32
N GLU A 85 8.17 7.19 -6.06
CA GLU A 85 6.94 6.40 -6.15
C GLU A 85 6.57 5.84 -4.77
N THR A 86 7.56 5.29 -4.05
CA THR A 86 7.37 4.76 -2.69
C THR A 86 6.98 5.88 -1.71
N GLN A 87 7.63 7.03 -1.81
CA GLN A 87 7.29 8.20 -0.99
C GLN A 87 5.88 8.70 -1.28
N ASN A 88 5.46 8.74 -2.55
CA ASN A 88 4.09 9.10 -2.95
C ASN A 88 3.06 8.10 -2.42
N LEU A 89 3.32 6.80 -2.58
CA LEU A 89 2.46 5.74 -2.02
C LEU A 89 2.30 5.91 -0.50
N ALA A 90 3.38 6.23 0.21
CA ALA A 90 3.34 6.49 1.65
C ALA A 90 2.43 7.67 2.02
N ILE A 91 2.32 8.69 1.17
CA ILE A 91 1.40 9.82 1.36
C ILE A 91 -0.05 9.34 1.18
N TYR A 92 -0.36 8.64 0.08
CA TYR A 92 -1.72 8.18 -0.22
C TYR A 92 -2.24 7.11 0.76
N LEU A 93 -1.34 6.30 1.33
CA LEU A 93 -1.70 5.29 2.33
C LEU A 93 -2.21 5.92 3.64
N ASP A 94 -1.68 7.08 4.02
CA ASP A 94 -2.12 7.82 5.21
C ASP A 94 -3.24 8.83 4.92
N MET A 95 -3.49 9.13 3.64
CA MET A 95 -4.53 10.07 3.23
C MET A 95 -5.90 9.59 3.72
N PRO A 96 -6.73 10.46 4.34
CA PRO A 96 -8.10 10.14 4.68
C PRO A 96 -8.87 9.58 3.47
N ALA A 97 -9.77 8.62 3.71
CA ALA A 97 -10.49 7.95 2.62
C ALA A 97 -11.25 8.95 1.73
N ARG A 98 -11.85 9.97 2.35
CA ARG A 98 -12.52 11.06 1.65
C ARG A 98 -11.59 11.86 0.76
N GLU A 99 -10.46 12.30 1.30
CA GLU A 99 -9.47 13.08 0.57
C GLU A 99 -8.91 12.28 -0.61
N LEU A 100 -8.66 10.98 -0.44
CA LEU A 100 -8.16 10.12 -1.51
C LEU A 100 -9.18 9.93 -2.64
N VAL A 101 -10.47 9.77 -2.31
CA VAL A 101 -11.54 9.67 -3.32
C VAL A 101 -11.73 11.03 -4.02
N ASP A 102 -11.72 12.13 -3.28
CA ASP A 102 -11.83 13.48 -3.83
C ASP A 102 -10.65 13.77 -4.79
N LEU A 103 -9.41 13.42 -4.42
CA LEU A 103 -8.23 13.55 -5.27
C LEU A 103 -8.40 12.79 -6.60
N ILE A 104 -8.91 11.56 -6.55
CA ILE A 104 -9.08 10.71 -7.74
C ILE A 104 -10.12 11.29 -8.69
N PHE A 105 -11.29 11.68 -8.19
CA PHE A 105 -12.43 12.03 -9.02
C PHE A 105 -12.60 13.54 -9.25
N LYS A 106 -12.49 14.37 -8.21
CA LYS A 106 -12.67 15.82 -8.32
C LYS A 106 -11.44 16.50 -8.89
N ASP A 107 -10.26 16.13 -8.40
CA ASP A 107 -9.00 16.75 -8.83
C ASP A 107 -8.44 16.11 -10.11
N GLY A 108 -9.12 15.08 -10.62
CA GLY A 108 -8.79 14.43 -11.89
C GLY A 108 -7.60 13.47 -11.82
N ALA A 109 -7.15 13.10 -10.62
CA ALA A 109 -5.97 12.25 -10.45
C ALA A 109 -6.15 10.83 -11.04
N ARG A 110 -7.39 10.41 -11.32
CA ARG A 110 -7.70 9.16 -12.03
C ARG A 110 -6.97 8.96 -13.37
N PHE A 111 -6.53 10.06 -14.01
CA PHE A 111 -5.88 10.00 -15.32
C PHE A 111 -4.35 10.09 -15.29
N ASN A 112 -3.77 10.61 -14.21
CA ASN A 112 -2.35 10.97 -14.15
C ASN A 112 -1.63 10.53 -12.87
N ASN A 113 -2.31 9.83 -11.96
CA ASN A 113 -1.77 9.42 -10.67
C ASN A 113 -2.12 7.95 -10.37
N GLN A 114 -1.36 7.05 -10.99
CA GLN A 114 -1.60 5.61 -10.90
C GLN A 114 -1.42 5.08 -9.46
N GLU A 115 -0.52 5.70 -8.70
CA GLU A 115 -0.27 5.36 -7.30
C GLU A 115 -1.49 5.64 -6.41
N ALA A 116 -2.11 6.81 -6.54
CA ALA A 116 -3.32 7.15 -5.79
C ALA A 116 -4.48 6.20 -6.13
N VAL A 117 -4.68 5.91 -7.43
CA VAL A 117 -5.69 4.97 -7.91
C VAL A 117 -5.45 3.57 -7.36
N SER A 118 -4.21 3.08 -7.43
CA SER A 118 -3.83 1.77 -6.89
C SER A 118 -4.16 1.70 -5.39
N VAL A 119 -3.75 2.69 -4.60
CA VAL A 119 -4.04 2.72 -3.15
C VAL A 119 -5.54 2.73 -2.88
N ALA A 120 -6.34 3.50 -3.62
CA ALA A 120 -7.78 3.53 -3.44
C ALA A 120 -8.46 2.19 -3.76
N ILE A 121 -8.02 1.51 -4.82
CA ILE A 121 -8.51 0.16 -5.16
C ILE A 121 -8.14 -0.83 -4.05
N HIS A 122 -6.90 -0.83 -3.58
CA HIS A 122 -6.45 -1.77 -2.54
C HIS A 122 -7.09 -1.50 -1.18
N ARG A 123 -7.46 -0.25 -0.87
CA ARG A 123 -8.27 0.10 0.31
C ARG A 123 -9.75 -0.24 0.15
N GLY A 124 -10.17 -0.75 -1.01
CA GLY A 124 -11.54 -1.11 -1.31
C GLY A 124 -12.46 0.10 -1.54
N LEU A 125 -11.90 1.30 -1.68
CA LEU A 125 -12.64 2.55 -1.89
C LEU A 125 -13.15 2.66 -3.33
N VAL A 126 -12.36 2.16 -4.30
CA VAL A 126 -12.70 2.17 -5.72
C VAL A 126 -12.70 0.73 -6.23
N GLU A 127 -13.78 0.33 -6.89
CA GLU A 127 -13.85 -0.95 -7.62
C GLU A 127 -13.77 -0.72 -9.12
N ASN A 128 -14.48 0.29 -9.61
CA ASN A 128 -14.43 0.73 -11.00
C ASN A 128 -14.01 2.21 -11.07
N ILE A 129 -12.86 2.48 -11.69
CA ILE A 129 -12.32 3.85 -11.81
C ILE A 129 -13.19 4.78 -12.68
N ASN A 130 -14.07 4.19 -13.50
CA ASN A 130 -15.01 4.94 -14.34
C ASN A 130 -16.33 5.25 -13.62
N ASP A 131 -16.55 4.71 -12.43
CA ASP A 131 -17.79 4.88 -11.66
C ASP A 131 -17.53 5.71 -10.39
N GLU A 132 -17.65 7.02 -10.53
CA GLU A 132 -17.47 7.97 -9.43
C GLU A 132 -18.53 7.80 -8.34
N SER A 133 -19.79 7.58 -8.73
CA SER A 133 -20.91 7.42 -7.79
C SER A 133 -20.69 6.21 -6.87
N GLN A 134 -20.24 5.08 -7.43
CA GLN A 134 -19.92 3.88 -6.66
C GLN A 134 -18.87 4.15 -5.57
N ALA A 135 -17.82 4.93 -5.89
CA ALA A 135 -16.76 5.23 -4.93
C ALA A 135 -17.27 6.05 -3.74
N TYR A 136 -18.14 7.05 -3.98
CA TYR A 136 -18.71 7.86 -2.91
C TYR A 136 -19.77 7.12 -2.09
N GLU A 137 -20.55 6.22 -2.69
CA GLU A 137 -21.48 5.36 -1.94
C GLU A 137 -20.73 4.44 -0.97
N LYS A 138 -19.65 3.81 -1.44
CA LYS A 138 -18.76 3.01 -0.60
C LYS A 138 -18.14 3.82 0.52
N LEU A 139 -17.63 5.00 0.19
CA LEU A 139 -17.05 5.88 1.19
C LEU A 139 -18.05 6.21 2.30
N ARG A 140 -19.28 6.56 1.93
CA ARG A 140 -20.35 6.84 2.89
C ARG A 140 -20.63 5.63 3.78
N SER A 141 -20.71 4.44 3.20
CA SER A 141 -20.90 3.19 3.96
C SER A 141 -19.77 2.94 4.98
N ILE A 142 -18.52 3.25 4.62
CA ILE A 142 -17.37 3.13 5.53
C ILE A 142 -17.43 4.18 6.64
N GLU A 143 -17.74 5.44 6.30
CA GLU A 143 -17.87 6.54 7.26
C GLU A 143 -18.99 6.25 8.28
N GLU A 144 -20.15 5.78 7.84
CA GLU A 144 -21.26 5.38 8.71
C GLU A 144 -20.86 4.26 9.67
N ARG A 145 -20.17 3.22 9.19
CA ARG A 145 -19.66 2.13 10.03
C ARG A 145 -18.66 2.59 11.08
N LEU A 146 -17.83 3.59 10.75
CA LEU A 146 -16.86 4.15 11.68
C LEU A 146 -17.52 5.03 12.74
N GLN A 147 -18.54 5.81 12.38
CA GLN A 147 -19.34 6.60 13.31
C GLN A 147 -20.10 5.71 14.31
N LEU A 148 -20.71 4.61 13.82
CA LEU A 148 -21.40 3.64 14.68
C LEU A 148 -20.48 2.97 15.71
N LYS A 149 -19.18 2.83 15.42
CA LYS A 149 -18.18 2.28 16.36
C LYS A 149 -17.70 3.29 17.41
N GLN A 150 -17.96 4.57 17.22
CA GLN A 150 -17.52 5.64 18.12
C GLN A 150 -18.57 6.05 19.15
N VAL A 151 -19.79 5.52 19.07
CA VAL A 151 -20.82 5.71 20.11
C VAL A 151 -20.49 4.77 21.27
N PRO A 152 -20.09 5.28 22.46
CA PRO A 152 -19.91 4.44 23.64
C PRO A 152 -21.29 3.98 24.14
N GLU A 153 -21.40 2.73 24.58
CA GLU A 153 -22.50 2.28 25.44
C GLU A 153 -22.53 3.03 26.77
#